data_AF-A0A958ZDF3-F1
#
_entry.id   AF-A0A958ZDF3-F1
#
_cell.length_a   1.000
_cell.length_b   1.000
_cell.length_c   1.000
_cell.angle_alpha   90.00
_cell.angle_beta   90.00
_cell.angle_gamma   90.00
#
_symmetry.space_group_name_H-M   'P 1'
#
loop_
_entity.id
_entity.type
_entity.pdbx_description
1 polymer ?
#
loop_
_entity_poly.entity_id
_entity_poly.type
_entity_poly.pdbx_seq_one_letter_code
_entity_poly.pdbx_strand_id
1 'polypeptide(L)'
;MKSNNLPIGFWIKKADESLTNGINKIHSQFGLTRTDWQVLNTLKEGTDITKTRLMEIMQPFAEESEIEGILINFRNKKLLNGQASNFK
;
A
#
# COMPACT_ATOMS: atom_id res chain seq x y z
N MET A 1 17.38 24.14 -29.98
CA MET A 1 16.29 23.35 -29.37
C MET A 1 15.47 24.29 -28.51
N LYS A 2 14.16 24.45 -28.76
CA LYS A 2 13.31 25.29 -27.89
C LYS A 2 13.23 24.62 -26.52
N SER A 3 13.56 25.35 -25.45
CA SER A 3 13.28 24.89 -24.09
C SER A 3 11.76 24.77 -23.98
N ASN A 4 11.28 23.55 -23.78
CA ASN A 4 9.90 23.32 -23.38
C ASN A 4 9.78 23.84 -21.94
N ASN A 5 9.61 25.16 -21.78
CA ASN A 5 9.28 25.82 -20.52
C ASN A 5 7.83 25.46 -20.17
N LEU A 6 7.61 24.19 -19.87
CA LEU A 6 6.35 23.72 -19.33
C LEU A 6 6.20 24.30 -17.91
N PRO A 7 4.97 24.67 -17.51
CA PRO A 7 4.73 25.22 -16.18
C PRO A 7 5.26 24.30 -15.09
N ILE A 8 5.65 24.85 -13.94
CA ILE A 8 6.15 24.05 -12.82
C ILE A 8 5.19 22.91 -12.42
N GLY A 9 3.88 23.15 -12.50
CA GLY A 9 2.86 22.12 -12.24
C GLY A 9 2.95 20.91 -13.16
N PHE A 10 3.38 21.08 -14.41
CA PHE A 10 3.60 19.95 -15.33
C PHE A 10 4.74 19.05 -14.82
N TRP A 11 5.85 19.65 -14.40
CA TRP A 11 7.00 18.90 -13.91
C TRP A 11 6.76 18.24 -12.56
N ILE A 12 6.01 18.90 -11.66
CA ILE A 12 5.55 18.29 -10.40
C ILE A 12 4.71 17.05 -10.70
N LYS A 13 3.73 17.15 -11.61
CA LYS A 13 2.90 16.02 -12.01
C LYS A 13 3.75 14.89 -12.62
N LYS A 14 4.73 15.22 -13.47
CA LYS A 14 5.62 14.22 -14.07
C LYS A 14 6.51 13.52 -13.06
N ALA A 15 7.00 14.25 -12.06
CA ALA A 15 7.76 13.67 -10.96
C ALA A 15 6.88 12.72 -10.12
N ASP A 16 5.67 13.14 -9.77
CA ASP A 16 4.69 12.31 -9.03
C ASP A 16 4.31 11.03 -9.79
N GLU A 17 4.02 11.15 -11.09
CA GLU A 17 3.75 10.00 -11.96
C GLU A 17 4.95 9.03 -11.99
N SER A 18 6.17 9.56 -12.14
CA SER A 18 7.38 8.74 -12.21
C SER A 18 7.66 8.03 -10.90
N LEU A 19 7.47 8.72 -9.77
CA LEU A 19 7.62 8.15 -8.43
C LEU A 19 6.58 7.06 -8.18
N THR A 20 5.31 7.34 -8.48
CA THR A 20 4.21 6.37 -8.33
C THR A 20 4.46 5.12 -9.17
N ASN A 21 4.87 5.27 -10.42
CA ASN A 21 5.20 4.14 -11.30
C ASN A 21 6.41 3.34 -10.79
N GLY A 22 7.44 4.02 -10.28
CA GLY A 22 8.60 3.37 -9.68
C GLY A 22 8.22 2.52 -8.46
N ILE A 23 7.42 3.08 -7.54
CA ILE A 23 6.92 2.39 -6.35
C ILE A 23 6.07 1.17 -6.75
N ASN A 24 5.12 1.36 -7.68
CA ASN A 24 4.27 0.27 -8.16
C ASN A 24 5.08 -0.85 -8.80
N LYS A 25 6.16 -0.51 -9.53
CA LYS A 25 7.07 -1.50 -10.12
C LYS A 25 7.82 -2.29 -9.06
N ILE A 26 8.28 -1.66 -7.98
CA ILE A 26 8.96 -2.38 -6.89
C ILE A 26 7.96 -3.30 -6.18
N HIS A 27 6.75 -2.84 -5.85
CA HIS A 27 5.74 -3.68 -5.20
C HIS A 27 5.36 -4.89 -6.06
N SER A 28 5.19 -4.70 -7.37
CA SER A 28 4.81 -5.79 -8.27
C SER A 28 5.89 -6.85 -8.43
N GLN A 29 7.17 -6.50 -8.28
CA GLN A 29 8.27 -7.48 -8.22
C GLN A 29 8.12 -8.48 -7.05
N PHE A 30 7.45 -8.07 -5.97
CA PHE A 30 7.11 -8.94 -4.84
C PHE A 30 5.69 -9.51 -4.93
N GLY A 31 5.00 -9.30 -6.06
CA GLY A 31 3.60 -9.71 -6.23
C GLY A 31 2.66 -9.02 -5.24
N LEU A 32 2.95 -7.76 -4.92
CA LEU A 32 2.15 -6.90 -4.04
C LEU A 32 1.57 -5.71 -4.82
N THR A 33 0.36 -5.32 -4.48
CA THR A 33 -0.25 -4.05 -4.89
C THR A 33 0.17 -2.90 -3.96
N ARG A 34 -0.25 -1.67 -4.28
CA ARG A 34 -0.05 -0.53 -3.37
C ARG A 34 -0.85 -0.69 -2.08
N THR A 35 -2.09 -1.18 -2.17
CA THR A 35 -2.95 -1.47 -1.02
C THR A 35 -2.33 -2.57 -0.16
N ASP A 36 -1.81 -3.65 -0.77
CA ASP A 36 -1.10 -4.71 -0.06
C ASP A 36 0.05 -4.13 0.77
N TRP A 37 0.90 -3.30 0.14
CA TRP A 37 2.01 -2.67 0.83
C TRP A 37 1.54 -1.77 1.98
N GLN A 38 0.48 -0.98 1.79
CA GLN A 38 -0.06 -0.12 2.85
C GLN A 38 -0.52 -0.95 4.06
N VAL A 39 -1.29 -2.03 3.83
CA VAL A 39 -1.71 -2.94 4.89
C VAL A 39 -0.49 -3.52 5.62
N LEU A 40 0.49 -4.04 4.87
CA LEU A 40 1.69 -4.63 5.44
C LEU A 40 2.52 -3.63 6.26
N ASN A 41 2.67 -2.40 5.75
CA ASN A 41 3.42 -1.35 6.41
C ASN A 41 2.72 -0.87 7.69
N THR A 42 1.40 -0.70 7.65
CA THR A 42 0.60 -0.35 8.83
C THR A 42 0.68 -1.42 9.91
N LEU A 43 0.64 -2.70 9.54
CA LEU A 43 0.80 -3.82 10.47
C LEU A 43 2.21 -3.87 11.08
N LYS A 44 3.24 -3.49 10.32
CA LYS A 44 4.63 -3.45 10.79
C LYS A 44 4.88 -2.29 11.74
N GLU A 45 4.35 -1.10 11.45
CA GLU A 45 4.53 0.11 12.27
C GLU A 45 3.65 0.09 13.52
N GLY A 46 2.43 -0.45 13.41
CA GLY A 46 1.49 -0.59 14.51
C GLY A 46 1.74 -1.86 15.32
N THR A 47 2.64 -1.79 16.30
CA THR A 47 2.68 -2.80 17.36
C THR A 47 1.29 -2.90 18.00
N ASP A 48 0.63 -4.05 17.88
CA ASP A 48 -0.72 -4.35 18.42
C ASP A 48 -1.90 -3.55 17.84
N ILE A 49 -1.86 -3.22 16.54
CA ILE A 49 -3.05 -2.68 15.86
C ILE A 49 -4.19 -3.72 15.83
N THR A 50 -5.40 -3.32 16.24
CA THR A 50 -6.61 -4.16 16.15
C THR A 50 -7.16 -4.20 14.72
N LYS A 51 -7.94 -5.24 14.39
CA LYS A 51 -8.57 -5.38 13.07
C LYS A 51 -9.42 -4.16 12.71
N THR A 52 -10.27 -3.75 13.66
CA THR A 52 -11.14 -2.57 13.51
C THR A 52 -10.32 -1.31 13.24
N ARG A 53 -9.22 -1.11 13.98
CA ARG A 53 -8.37 0.05 13.76
C ARG A 53 -7.65 0.01 12.41
N LEU A 54 -7.24 -1.18 11.95
CA LEU A 54 -6.71 -1.36 10.62
C LEU A 54 -7.75 -0.99 9.55
N MET A 55 -9.00 -1.47 9.69
CA MET A 55 -10.08 -1.13 8.76
C MET A 55 -10.35 0.38 8.71
N GLU A 56 -10.40 1.06 9.85
CA GLU A 56 -10.55 2.52 9.91
C GLU A 56 -9.42 3.27 9.18
N ILE A 57 -8.17 2.84 9.35
CA ILE A 57 -7.01 3.46 8.68
C ILE A 57 -7.04 3.19 7.18
N MET A 58 -7.52 2.01 6.79
CA MET A 58 -7.50 1.55 5.40
C MET A 58 -8.71 1.97 4.56
N GLN A 59 -9.81 2.39 5.21
CA GLN A 59 -11.05 2.83 4.54
C GLN A 59 -10.83 3.84 3.40
N PRO A 60 -9.93 4.83 3.48
CA PRO A 60 -9.70 5.76 2.38
C PRO A 60 -9.05 5.14 1.13
N PHE A 61 -8.49 3.93 1.26
CA PHE A 61 -7.70 3.26 0.22
C PHE A 61 -8.40 2.05 -0.37
N ALA A 62 -9.25 1.36 0.39
CA ALA A 62 -9.93 0.15 -0.03
C ALA A 62 -11.13 -0.19 0.86
N GLU A 63 -12.06 -0.97 0.30
CA GLU A 63 -13.21 -1.50 1.02
C GLU A 63 -12.80 -2.61 2.00
N GLU A 64 -13.59 -2.83 3.05
CA GLU A 64 -13.30 -3.83 4.08
C GLU A 64 -13.09 -5.25 3.50
N SER A 65 -13.89 -5.63 2.51
CA SER A 65 -13.77 -6.95 1.84
C SER A 65 -12.46 -7.12 1.08
N GLU A 66 -11.89 -6.04 0.53
CA GLU A 66 -10.59 -6.07 -0.13
C GLU A 66 -9.48 -6.24 0.91
N ILE A 67 -9.54 -5.51 2.03
CA ILE A 67 -8.57 -5.64 3.12
C ILE A 67 -8.58 -7.06 3.72
N GLU A 68 -9.76 -7.66 3.89
CA GLU A 68 -9.89 -9.06 4.33
C GLU A 68 -9.21 -10.02 3.35
N GLY A 69 -9.44 -9.84 2.05
CA GLY A 69 -8.77 -10.62 1.01
C GLY A 69 -7.24 -10.50 1.07
N ILE A 70 -6.72 -9.29 1.33
CA ILE A 70 -5.29 -9.04 1.51
C ILE A 70 -4.75 -9.77 2.74
N LEU A 71 -5.45 -9.69 3.89
CA LEU A 71 -5.04 -10.37 5.12
C LEU A 71 -5.01 -11.89 4.96
N ILE A 72 -6.00 -12.48 4.27
CA ILE A 72 -6.03 -13.91 3.92
C ILE A 72 -4.81 -14.26 3.06
N ASN A 73 -4.54 -13.47 2.01
CA ASN A 73 -3.38 -13.69 1.14
C ASN A 73 -2.05 -13.61 1.90
N PHE A 74 -1.91 -12.67 2.84
CA PHE A 74 -0.72 -12.54 3.67
C PHE A 74 -0.53 -13.71 4.62
N ARG A 75 -1.62 -14.23 5.21
CA ARG A 75 -1.59 -15.45 6.02
C ARG A 75 -1.12 -16.64 5.19
N ASN A 76 -1.65 -16.80 3.96
CA ASN A 76 -1.25 -17.87 3.05
C ASN A 76 0.22 -17.77 2.63
N LYS A 77 0.73 -16.56 2.41
CA LYS A 77 2.13 -16.27 2.07
C LYS A 77 3.06 -16.28 3.30
N LYS A 78 2.55 -16.52 4.52
CA LYS A 78 3.29 -16.44 5.80
C LYS A 78 4.00 -15.09 6.00
N LEU A 79 3.37 -14.01 5.55
CA LEU A 79 3.85 -12.63 5.70
C LEU A 79 3.40 -11.99 7.03
N LEU A 80 2.50 -12.66 7.75
CA LEU A 80 2.01 -12.22 9.06
C LEU A 80 2.77 -12.96 10.17
N ASN A 81 3.22 -12.21 11.17
CA ASN A 81 3.83 -12.74 12.39
C ASN A 81 2.93 -12.45 13.60
N GLY A 82 2.92 -13.32 14.61
CA GLY A 82 2.31 -13.04 15.93
C GLY A 82 0.83 -12.60 15.88
N GLN A 83 0.49 -11.52 16.59
CA GLN A 83 -0.87 -10.98 16.79
C GLN A 83 -1.63 -10.66 15.48
N ALA A 84 -0.94 -10.31 14.39
CA ALA A 84 -1.56 -10.09 13.09
C ALA A 84 -2.16 -11.40 12.49
N SER A 85 -1.75 -12.56 13.00
CA SER A 85 -2.35 -13.85 12.66
C SER A 85 -3.69 -14.08 13.36
N ASN A 86 -3.99 -13.33 14.44
CA ASN A 86 -5.19 -13.47 15.28
C ASN A 86 -6.34 -12.52 14.88
N PHE A 87 -6.26 -11.84 13.74
CA PHE A 87 -7.44 -11.22 13.14
C PHE A 87 -8.45 -12.34 12.82
N LYS A 88 -9.38 -12.56 13.75
CA LYS A 88 -10.61 -13.34 13.58
C LYS A 88 -11.64 -12.49 12.86
#